data_AF-A0A3C0BT25-F1
#
_entry.id   AF-A0A3C0BT25-F1
#
_cell.length_a   1.000
_cell.length_b   1.000
_cell.length_c   1.000
_cell.angle_alpha   90.00
_cell.angle_beta   90.00
_cell.angle_gamma   90.00
#
_symmetry.space_group_name_H-M   'P 1'
#
loop_
_entity.id
_entity.type
_entity.pdbx_description
1 polymer ?
#
loop_
_entity_poly.entity_id
_entity_poly.type
_entity_poly.pdbx_seq_one_letter_code
_entity_poly.pdbx_strand_id
1 'polypeptide(L)'
;SRGELKREGETIRLTERERDLLRYFAQRPGMPVSRLELAKGADSGGERAVDVQINRLRRKIEHDPANPVYLQTVRGKGYILYPE
;
A
#
# COMPACT_ATOMS: atom_id res chain seq x y z
N SER A 1 -12.94 -12.40 6.56
CA SER A 1 -13.71 -11.67 5.54
C SER A 1 -12.77 -11.11 4.48
N ARG A 2 -13.19 -11.00 3.21
CA ARG A 2 -12.50 -10.14 2.23
C ARG A 2 -12.70 -8.71 2.75
N GLY A 3 -11.68 -8.11 3.35
CA GLY A 3 -11.79 -6.74 3.86
C GLY A 3 -12.24 -5.78 2.77
N GLU A 4 -13.20 -4.91 3.08
CA GLU A 4 -13.68 -3.86 2.19
C GLU A 4 -13.01 -2.54 2.58
N LEU A 5 -12.55 -1.79 1.57
CA LEU A 5 -12.11 -0.42 1.77
C LEU A 5 -13.23 0.52 1.33
N LYS A 6 -13.61 1.45 2.20
CA LYS A 6 -14.62 2.48 1.90
C LYS A 6 -14.04 3.86 2.11
N ARG A 7 -14.41 4.80 1.23
CA ARG A 7 -14.13 6.23 1.38
C ARG A 7 -15.43 6.97 1.13
N GLU A 8 -15.85 7.80 2.08
CA GLU A 8 -17.09 8.60 1.96
C GLU A 8 -18.34 7.73 1.67
N GLY A 9 -18.36 6.50 2.17
CA GLY A 9 -19.45 5.54 1.94
C GLY A 9 -19.33 4.73 0.65
N GLU A 10 -18.41 5.07 -0.25
CA GLU A 10 -18.17 4.35 -1.51
C GLU A 10 -17.12 3.25 -1.34
N THR A 11 -17.41 2.06 -1.86
CA THR A 11 -16.45 0.94 -1.87
C THR A 11 -15.37 1.15 -2.93
N ILE A 12 -14.13 1.23 -2.48
CA ILE A 12 -12.96 1.30 -3.36
C ILE A 12 -12.59 -0.11 -3.81
N ARG A 13 -12.65 -0.35 -5.13
CA ARG A 13 -12.23 -1.63 -5.72
C ARG A 13 -10.72 -1.78 -5.73
N LEU A 14 -10.25 -2.72 -4.92
CA LEU A 14 -8.85 -3.14 -4.90
C LEU A 14 -8.65 -4.45 -5.68
N THR A 15 -7.47 -4.63 -6.26
CA THR A 15 -7.01 -5.95 -6.71
C THR A 15 -6.66 -6.80 -5.48
N GLU A 16 -6.41 -8.10 -5.68
CA GLU A 16 -5.92 -8.97 -4.61
C GLU A 16 -4.60 -8.48 -4.05
N ARG A 17 -3.65 -8.16 -4.94
CA ARG A 17 -2.34 -7.65 -4.54
C ARG A 17 -2.41 -6.35 -3.76
N GLU A 18 -3.27 -5.41 -4.16
CA GLU A 18 -3.47 -4.15 -3.43
C GLU A 18 -4.08 -4.38 -2.04
N ARG A 19 -5.05 -5.30 -1.92
CA ARG A 19 -5.60 -5.69 -0.60
C ARG A 19 -4.55 -6.32 0.30
N ASP A 20 -3.68 -7.14 -0.26
CA ASP A 20 -2.65 -7.82 0.53
C ASP A 20 -1.59 -6.83 1.02
N LEU A 21 -1.17 -5.88 0.18
CA LEU A 21 -0.33 -4.77 0.61
C LEU A 21 -0.98 -3.97 1.74
N LEU A 22 -2.23 -3.54 1.54
CA LEU A 22 -2.93 -2.75 2.55
C LEU A 22 -3.08 -3.51 3.87
N ARG A 23 -3.40 -4.81 3.84
CA ARG A 23 -3.45 -5.67 5.03
C ARG A 23 -2.09 -5.81 5.69
N TYR A 24 -1.02 -5.97 4.90
CA TYR A 24 0.33 -6.08 5.40
C TYR A 24 0.76 -4.84 6.20
N PHE A 25 0.45 -3.67 5.66
CA PHE A 25 0.69 -2.39 6.32
C PHE A 25 -0.22 -2.15 7.52
N ALA A 26 -1.51 -2.49 7.42
CA ALA A 26 -2.47 -2.29 8.51
C ALA A 26 -2.15 -3.15 9.75
N GLN A 27 -1.42 -4.26 9.59
CA GLN A 27 -0.88 -5.05 10.70
C GLN A 27 0.36 -4.41 11.36
N ARG A 28 0.94 -3.36 10.74
CA ARG A 28 2.20 -2.70 11.13
C ARG A 28 2.10 -1.17 10.99
N PRO A 29 1.08 -0.51 11.56
CA PRO A 29 0.92 0.94 11.43
C PRO A 29 2.12 1.66 12.04
N GLY A 30 2.59 2.71 11.36
CA GLY A 30 3.74 3.49 11.81
C GLY A 30 5.10 2.77 11.72
N MET A 31 5.16 1.57 11.13
CA MET A 31 6.42 0.84 10.94
C MET A 31 6.84 0.82 9.46
N PRO A 32 8.08 1.25 9.12
CA PRO A 32 8.57 1.13 7.76
C PRO A 32 8.74 -0.34 7.35
N VAL A 33 8.24 -0.70 6.17
CA VAL A 33 8.38 -2.01 5.54
C VAL A 33 9.26 -1.89 4.30
N SER A 34 10.25 -2.77 4.18
CA SER A 34 11.18 -2.76 3.06
C SER A 34 10.55 -3.22 1.74
N ARG A 35 11.07 -2.72 0.62
CA ARG A 35 10.65 -3.16 -0.72
C ARG A 35 10.84 -4.66 -0.91
N LEU A 36 11.98 -5.17 -0.46
CA LEU A 36 12.31 -6.58 -0.51
C LEU A 36 11.27 -7.43 0.24
N GLU A 37 10.87 -7.00 1.42
CA GLU A 37 9.83 -7.68 2.21
C GLU A 37 8.48 -7.63 1.53
N LEU A 38 8.09 -6.47 0.98
CA LEU A 38 6.85 -6.34 0.22
C LEU A 38 6.88 -7.17 -1.07
N ALA A 39 8.04 -7.40 -1.67
CA ALA A 39 8.19 -8.20 -2.88
C ALA A 39 8.03 -9.71 -2.61
N LYS A 40 8.21 -10.17 -1.36
CA LYS A 40 7.98 -11.57 -0.99
C LYS A 40 6.49 -11.90 -1.18
N GLY A 41 6.20 -12.90 -2.01
CA GLY A 41 4.84 -13.30 -2.37
C GLY A 41 4.27 -12.62 -3.62
N ALA A 42 5.06 -11.82 -4.35
CA ALA A 42 4.71 -11.44 -5.71
C ALA A 42 5.33 -12.44 -6.70
N ASP A 43 4.50 -13.18 -7.44
CA ASP A 43 4.95 -14.20 -8.42
C ASP A 43 5.80 -13.64 -9.57
N SER A 44 5.81 -12.31 -9.75
CA SER A 44 6.62 -11.65 -10.79
C SER A 44 6.94 -10.19 -10.47
N GLY A 45 8.19 -9.78 -10.78
CA GLY A 45 8.59 -8.38 -10.94
C GLY A 45 9.39 -7.71 -9.80
N GLY A 46 9.71 -8.43 -8.72
CA GLY A 46 10.65 -7.97 -7.68
C GLY A 46 10.29 -6.61 -7.05
N GLU A 47 11.30 -5.86 -6.60
CA GLU A 47 11.09 -4.56 -5.94
C GLU A 47 10.44 -3.51 -6.85
N ARG A 48 10.70 -3.54 -8.16
CA ARG A 48 10.11 -2.57 -9.09
C ARG A 48 8.60 -2.75 -9.23
N ALA A 49 8.11 -3.99 -9.16
CA ALA A 49 6.68 -4.26 -9.12
C ALA A 49 6.04 -3.71 -7.85
N VAL A 50 6.75 -3.68 -6.72
CA VAL A 50 6.25 -3.06 -5.47
C VAL A 50 5.95 -1.59 -5.70
N ASP A 51 6.89 -0.80 -6.24
CA ASP A 51 6.67 0.63 -6.49
C ASP A 51 5.42 0.88 -7.36
N VAL A 52 5.19 0.05 -8.38
CA VAL A 52 4.00 0.14 -9.25
C VAL A 52 2.72 -0.13 -8.46
N GLN A 53 2.71 -1.18 -7.63
CA GLN A 53 1.54 -1.49 -6.80
C GLN A 53 1.27 -0.42 -5.74
N ILE A 54 2.32 0.13 -5.13
CA ILE A 54 2.20 1.26 -4.19
C ILE A 54 1.58 2.48 -4.88
N ASN A 55 2.08 2.84 -6.07
CA ASN A 55 1.52 3.96 -6.84
C ASN A 55 0.07 3.73 -7.25
N ARG A 56 -0.31 2.51 -7.63
CA ARG A 56 -1.70 2.15 -7.92
C ARG A 56 -2.59 2.25 -6.68
N LEU A 57 -2.09 1.78 -5.54
CA LEU A 57 -2.81 1.86 -4.27
C LEU A 57 -3.00 3.33 -3.84
N ARG A 58 -1.96 4.16 -3.92
CA ARG A 58 -2.04 5.61 -3.61
C ARG A 58 -3.12 6.32 -4.44
N ARG A 59 -3.19 6.04 -5.75
CA ARG A 59 -4.24 6.59 -6.63
C ARG A 59 -5.66 6.26 -6.19
N LYS A 60 -5.85 5.25 -5.34
CA LYS A 60 -7.15 4.83 -4.85
C LYS A 60 -7.45 5.33 -3.45
N ILE A 61 -6.43 5.45 -2.60
CA ILE A 61 -6.61 5.74 -1.17
C ILE A 61 -6.27 7.19 -0.79
N GLU A 62 -5.37 7.84 -1.53
CA GLU A 62 -4.93 9.21 -1.24
C GLU A 62 -5.88 10.22 -1.90
N HIS A 63 -5.94 11.42 -1.33
CA HIS A 63 -6.54 12.57 -2.00
C HIS A 63 -5.63 13.06 -3.14
N ASP A 64 -4.34 13.25 -2.83
CA ASP A 64 -3.29 13.56 -3.81
C ASP A 64 -2.19 12.47 -3.79
N PRO A 65 -2.12 11.59 -4.80
CA PRO A 65 -1.11 10.53 -4.85
C PRO A 65 0.34 11.01 -4.96
N ALA A 66 0.57 12.26 -5.41
CA ALA A 66 1.90 12.86 -5.47
C ALA A 66 2.36 13.36 -4.09
N ASN A 67 1.42 13.69 -3.21
CA ASN A 67 1.64 14.12 -1.83
C ASN A 67 0.91 13.17 -0.86
N PRO A 68 1.34 11.89 -0.76
CA PRO A 68 0.63 10.88 0.00
C PRO A 68 0.71 11.16 1.51
N VAL A 69 -0.43 11.12 2.19
CA VAL A 69 -0.50 11.28 3.66
C VAL A 69 -0.54 9.94 4.36
N TYR A 70 -1.24 8.95 3.80
CA TYR A 70 -1.39 7.64 4.42
C TYR A 70 -0.21 6.72 4.13
N LEU A 71 0.11 6.51 2.85
CA LEU A 71 1.12 5.55 2.43
C LEU A 71 2.40 6.26 1.99
N GLN A 72 3.29 6.58 2.93
CA GLN A 72 4.46 7.41 2.69
C GLN A 72 5.70 6.62 2.28
N THR A 73 6.63 7.27 1.57
CA THR A 73 7.94 6.71 1.24
C THR A 73 8.94 7.08 2.33
N VAL A 74 9.58 6.08 2.94
CA VAL A 74 10.70 6.30 3.84
C VAL A 74 11.99 6.02 3.07
N ARG A 75 12.76 7.06 2.75
CA ARG A 75 14.00 6.94 1.96
C ARG A 75 14.94 5.92 2.59
N GLY A 76 15.44 4.99 1.78
CA GLY A 76 16.32 3.89 2.21
C GLY A 76 15.65 2.77 3.03
N LYS A 77 14.39 2.95 3.48
CA LYS A 77 13.70 1.95 4.32
C LYS A 77 12.48 1.31 3.66
N GLY A 78 11.87 1.96 2.67
CA GLY A 78 10.72 1.44 1.93
C GLY A 78 9.47 2.29 2.12
N TYR A 79 8.39 1.69 2.61
CA TYR A 79 7.07 2.32 2.72
C TYR A 79 6.49 2.18 4.11
N ILE A 80 5.70 3.15 4.54
CA ILE A 80 5.06 3.17 5.85
C ILE A 80 3.60 3.57 5.67
N LEU A 81 2.71 2.98 6.46
CA LEU A 81 1.32 3.40 6.57
C LEU A 81 1.11 4.17 7.86
N TYR A 82 0.60 5.39 7.74
CA TYR A 82 0.03 6.17 8.82
C TYR A 82 -1.50 6.15 8.63
N PRO A 83 -2.26 5.46 9.49
CA PRO A 83 -3.70 5.33 9.36
C PRO A 83 -4.50 6.56 9.82
N GLU A 84 -3.86 7.72 10.03
CA GLU A 84 -4.46 8.94 10.57
C GLU A 84 -3.99 10.18 9.80
#